data_AF-A0A8T0VZR5-F1
#
_entry.id   AF-A0A8T0VZR5-F1
#
_cell.length_a   1.000
_cell.length_b   1.000
_cell.length_c   1.000
_cell.angle_alpha   90.00
_cell.angle_beta   90.00
_cell.angle_gamma   90.00
#
_symmetry.space_group_name_H-M   'P 1'
#
loop_
_entity.id
_entity.type
_entity.pdbx_description
1 polymer ?
#
loop_
_entity_poly.entity_id
_entity_poly.type
_entity_poly.pdbx_seq_one_letter_code
_entity_poly.pdbx_strand_id
1 'polypeptide(L)'
;MASTAEHHREPLDNDRRRAKRARSQSCRAPGLTHYYRRRRDWANDLSAGPLGLIAERVLSDDVAGYVRFRAVCAAWRASCADPRAHDVFDPRFHPRRWAMIPPRSASSNAVRSRRSFLNASTGECIHVRLPDLRRRYYLFGPTAEGLVVLCRKDTLAVQLHNPLTGQRASLPRATSLLFPTSASKAYRITDDFRVRSAGLAGGSSVALHYGNSAVAVARPGDKCWTQLGPVENLKSAASFAGRFYCVTFESISVVLEATASQPPRLVAAVDLKPHCGRRFSWSDMAHLVDRDGELVLCPLRAVSYQH
;
A
#
# COMPACT_ATOMS: atom_id res chain seq x y z
N MET A 1 32.28 -63.67 -1.62
CA MET A 1 32.68 -63.60 -0.20
C MET A 1 34.17 -63.36 -0.16
N ALA A 2 34.61 -62.19 0.27
CA ALA A 2 36.02 -61.95 0.61
C ALA A 2 36.10 -60.75 1.55
N SER A 3 36.25 -61.06 2.84
CA SER A 3 36.98 -60.28 3.85
C SER A 3 38.47 -60.67 3.67
N THR A 4 39.53 -59.91 3.91
CA THR A 4 39.85 -58.73 4.72
C THR A 4 41.26 -58.30 4.27
N ALA A 5 41.63 -57.01 4.32
CA ALA A 5 43.04 -56.60 4.45
C ALA A 5 43.12 -55.19 5.03
N GLU A 6 43.84 -55.04 6.14
CA GLU A 6 44.29 -53.78 6.74
C GLU A 6 45.38 -53.14 5.86
N HIS A 7 45.39 -51.79 5.75
CA HIS A 7 46.59 -51.00 6.08
C HIS A 7 46.34 -49.48 6.09
N HIS A 8 46.97 -48.86 7.10
CA HIS A 8 47.52 -47.51 7.23
C HIS A 8 46.63 -46.26 7.43
N ARG A 9 46.84 -45.71 8.65
CA ARG A 9 46.64 -44.32 9.08
C ARG A 9 47.68 -43.39 8.45
N GLU A 10 47.27 -42.17 8.12
CA GLU A 10 47.87 -40.93 8.63
C GLU A 10 46.90 -39.73 8.39
N PRO A 11 46.91 -38.69 9.25
CA PRO A 11 45.88 -37.67 9.31
C PRO A 11 46.34 -36.32 8.74
N LEU A 12 45.58 -35.71 7.83
CA LEU A 12 45.82 -34.33 7.41
C LEU A 12 45.09 -33.34 8.34
N ASP A 13 45.86 -32.96 9.34
CA ASP A 13 46.17 -31.59 9.74
C ASP A 13 45.04 -30.56 9.80
N ASN A 14 44.78 -30.15 11.02
CA ASN A 14 43.80 -29.17 11.44
C ASN A 14 44.60 -27.94 11.85
N ASP A 15 44.75 -26.93 11.00
CA ASP A 15 45.33 -25.67 11.48
C ASP A 15 44.73 -24.37 10.96
N ARG A 16 44.60 -23.48 11.93
CA ARG A 16 43.76 -22.30 12.00
C ARG A 16 44.49 -21.06 11.45
N ARG A 17 43.70 -20.18 10.82
CA ARG A 17 43.69 -18.71 11.00
C ARG A 17 45.04 -18.01 11.27
N ARG A 18 45.52 -17.23 10.29
CA ARG A 18 45.76 -15.76 10.43
C ARG A 18 46.39 -15.19 9.16
N ALA A 19 45.64 -14.37 8.42
CA ALA A 19 46.24 -13.43 7.48
C ALA A 19 46.08 -12.00 8.03
N LYS A 20 47.13 -11.51 8.70
CA LYS A 20 47.33 -10.09 9.02
C LYS A 20 47.56 -9.33 7.71
N ARG A 21 46.63 -8.46 7.29
CA ARG A 21 46.94 -7.44 6.28
C ARG A 21 47.67 -6.28 6.94
N ALA A 22 48.98 -6.19 6.67
CA ALA A 22 49.81 -5.06 7.04
C ALA A 22 49.31 -3.79 6.33
N ARG A 23 49.02 -2.72 7.09
CA ARG A 23 48.96 -1.35 6.57
C ARG A 23 50.37 -0.81 6.59
N SER A 24 50.88 -0.44 5.42
CA SER A 24 52.11 0.32 5.24
C SER A 24 52.02 1.65 6.01
N GLN A 25 52.97 1.87 6.92
CA GLN A 25 53.23 3.17 7.55
C GLN A 25 53.85 4.08 6.49
N SER A 26 53.09 5.09 6.05
CA SER A 26 53.61 6.19 5.24
C SER A 26 54.25 7.21 6.18
N CYS A 27 55.51 7.53 5.91
CA CYS A 27 56.35 8.45 6.66
C CYS A 27 55.73 9.86 6.71
N ARG A 28 55.62 10.43 7.91
CA ARG A 28 55.17 11.82 8.12
C ARG A 28 56.29 12.80 7.76
N ALA A 29 56.00 13.76 6.89
CA ALA A 29 56.67 15.05 6.86
C ALA A 29 55.86 16.05 7.71
N PRO A 30 56.46 16.76 8.68
CA PRO A 30 55.80 17.83 9.41
C PRO A 30 56.00 19.17 8.67
N GLY A 31 54.90 19.88 8.40
CA GLY A 31 54.98 21.29 7.99
C GLY A 31 54.22 21.65 6.73
N LEU A 32 52.90 21.42 6.69
CA LEU A 32 51.99 22.25 5.91
C LEU A 32 50.72 22.49 6.73
N THR A 33 50.62 23.71 7.22
CA THR A 33 49.54 24.28 8.02
C THR A 33 48.22 24.30 7.24
N HIS A 34 47.33 23.37 7.60
CA HIS A 34 45.96 23.65 8.03
C HIS A 34 45.16 24.74 7.27
N TYR A 35 44.76 24.47 6.03
CA TYR A 35 43.54 25.04 5.45
C TYR A 35 42.77 24.00 4.62
N TYR A 36 42.67 22.77 5.12
CA TYR A 36 41.57 21.91 4.67
C TYR A 36 40.29 22.54 5.19
N ARG A 37 39.50 23.17 4.30
CA ARG A 37 38.07 23.44 4.54
C ARG A 37 37.49 22.19 5.17
N ARG A 38 37.22 22.23 6.48
CA ARG A 38 36.64 21.11 7.22
C ARG A 38 35.31 20.80 6.52
N ARG A 39 35.30 19.77 5.68
CA ARG A 39 34.06 19.31 5.03
C ARG A 39 33.14 18.94 6.17
N ARG A 40 32.01 19.64 6.28
CA ARG A 40 30.97 19.31 7.27
C ARG A 40 30.55 17.88 7.06
N ASP A 41 30.68 17.08 8.11
CA ASP A 41 30.17 15.73 8.12
C ASP A 41 28.72 15.76 8.58
N TRP A 42 27.79 15.98 7.66
CA TRP A 42 26.36 16.04 7.98
C TRP A 42 25.81 14.77 8.64
N ALA A 43 26.53 13.64 8.58
CA ALA A 43 26.12 12.41 9.26
C ALA A 43 26.36 12.49 10.78
N ASN A 44 27.40 13.22 11.21
CA ASN A 44 27.85 13.26 12.60
C ASN A 44 27.80 14.66 13.24
N ASP A 45 27.97 15.71 12.45
CA ASP A 45 28.01 17.11 12.90
C ASP A 45 26.60 17.73 13.05
N LEU A 46 25.57 17.12 12.47
CA LEU A 46 24.18 17.60 12.59
C LEU A 46 23.49 16.90 13.78
N SER A 47 23.11 17.68 14.79
CA SER A 47 22.47 17.14 16.00
C SER A 47 21.04 16.64 15.74
N ALA A 48 20.55 15.79 16.63
CA ALA A 48 19.25 15.14 16.49
C ALA A 48 18.07 16.13 16.39
N GLY A 49 18.15 17.29 17.04
CA GLY A 49 17.09 18.31 17.02
C GLY A 49 16.83 18.87 15.62
N PRO A 50 17.80 19.55 14.98
CA PRO A 50 17.68 20.01 13.59
C PRO A 50 17.35 18.89 12.61
N LEU A 51 17.95 17.69 12.77
CA LEU A 51 17.64 16.53 11.95
C LEU A 51 16.15 16.16 12.04
N GLY A 52 15.59 16.12 13.25
CA GLY A 52 14.18 15.84 13.48
C GLY A 52 13.27 16.88 12.80
N LEU A 53 13.59 18.17 12.94
CA LEU A 53 12.81 19.24 12.28
C LEU A 53 12.85 19.16 10.76
N ILE A 54 14.02 18.85 10.18
CA ILE A 54 14.16 18.62 8.74
C ILE A 54 13.33 17.39 8.33
N ALA A 55 13.40 16.31 9.11
CA ALA A 55 12.67 15.09 8.84
C ALA A 55 11.14 15.33 8.85
N GLU A 56 10.62 16.06 9.82
CA GLU A 56 9.20 16.44 9.88
C GLU A 56 8.80 17.32 8.68
N ARG A 57 9.67 18.25 8.26
CA ARG A 57 9.40 19.06 7.07
C ARG A 57 9.38 18.22 5.79
N VAL A 58 10.28 17.26 5.66
CA VAL A 58 10.30 16.31 4.53
C VAL A 58 9.06 15.41 4.56
N LEU A 59 8.65 14.92 5.74
CA LEU A 59 7.45 14.11 5.91
C LEU A 59 6.17 14.86 5.53
N SER A 60 6.08 16.14 5.90
CA SER A 60 4.94 16.99 5.56
C SER A 60 4.74 17.20 4.05
N ASP A 61 5.80 17.03 3.26
CA ASP A 61 5.75 17.14 1.81
C ASP A 61 5.50 15.79 1.14
N ASP A 62 6.35 14.80 1.42
CA ASP A 62 6.25 13.46 0.81
C ASP A 62 6.87 12.37 1.69
N VAL A 63 6.08 11.33 1.98
CA VAL A 63 6.53 10.16 2.73
C VAL A 63 7.64 9.38 2.00
N ALA A 64 7.70 9.38 0.67
CA ALA A 64 8.81 8.74 -0.04
C ALA A 64 10.13 9.49 0.22
N GLY A 65 10.09 10.83 0.19
CA GLY A 65 11.16 11.70 0.65
C GLY A 65 11.61 11.37 2.08
N TYR A 66 10.67 11.20 3.01
CA TYR A 66 10.96 10.87 4.40
C TYR A 66 11.65 9.51 4.56
N VAL A 67 11.16 8.49 3.85
CA VAL A 67 11.76 7.14 3.84
C VAL A 67 13.19 7.20 3.29
N ARG A 68 13.44 7.98 2.22
CA ARG A 68 14.79 8.21 1.67
C ARG A 68 15.69 8.96 2.65
N PHE A 69 15.17 9.98 3.33
CA PHE A 69 15.90 10.73 4.36
C PHE A 69 16.38 9.81 5.48
N ARG A 70 15.49 8.94 5.99
CA ARG A 70 15.84 7.90 6.98
C ARG A 70 16.78 6.81 6.44
N ALA A 71 16.97 6.72 5.13
CA ALA A 71 17.86 5.73 4.52
C ALA A 71 19.32 6.20 4.44
N VAL A 72 19.60 7.49 4.65
CA VAL A 72 20.95 8.09 4.51
C VAL A 72 21.98 7.41 5.41
N CYS A 73 21.76 7.40 6.73
CA CYS A 73 22.63 6.72 7.69
C CYS A 73 21.88 6.37 8.99
N ALA A 74 22.55 5.63 9.89
CA ALA A 74 21.95 5.21 11.16
C ALA A 74 21.64 6.40 12.09
N ALA A 75 22.51 7.42 12.16
CA ALA A 75 22.30 8.60 12.99
C ALA A 75 21.06 9.40 12.56
N TRP A 76 20.88 9.60 11.25
CA TRP A 76 19.70 10.25 10.70
C TRP A 76 18.44 9.45 10.98
N ARG A 77 18.49 8.13 10.74
CA ARG A 77 17.36 7.24 11.04
C ARG A 77 16.93 7.28 12.50
N ALA A 78 17.89 7.31 13.42
CA ALA A 78 17.65 7.36 14.86
C ALA A 78 17.07 8.71 15.34
N SER A 79 17.32 9.78 14.58
CA SER A 79 16.79 11.12 14.87
C SER A 79 15.37 11.36 14.31
N CYS A 80 14.76 10.33 13.71
CA CYS A 80 13.45 10.41 13.05
C CYS A 80 12.47 9.41 13.69
N ALA A 81 11.19 9.77 13.74
CA ALA A 81 10.14 8.84 14.15
C ALA A 81 10.10 7.60 13.25
N ASP A 82 10.01 6.39 13.83
CA ASP A 82 9.84 5.19 13.01
C ASP A 82 8.37 5.07 12.57
N PRO A 83 8.06 5.06 11.25
CA PRO A 83 6.67 4.88 10.80
C PRO A 83 6.07 3.59 11.35
N ARG A 84 6.87 2.52 11.52
CA ARG A 84 6.37 1.23 12.02
C ARG A 84 5.98 1.23 13.48
N ALA A 85 6.38 2.24 14.25
CA ALA A 85 5.91 2.46 15.61
C ALA A 85 4.53 3.15 15.65
N HIS A 86 4.03 3.60 14.50
CA HIS A 86 2.74 4.26 14.36
C HIS A 86 1.73 3.34 13.67
N ASP A 87 0.45 3.67 13.85
CA ASP A 87 -0.64 2.96 13.18
C ASP A 87 -0.60 3.24 11.66
N VAL A 88 -1.00 2.24 10.84
CA VAL A 88 -1.08 2.37 9.38
C VAL A 88 -2.08 3.45 8.94
N PHE A 89 -3.05 3.80 9.79
CA PHE A 89 -4.02 4.86 9.55
C PHE A 89 -3.50 6.27 9.86
N ASP A 90 -2.29 6.42 10.43
CA ASP A 90 -1.69 7.74 10.66
C ASP A 90 -1.52 8.50 9.31
N PRO A 91 -2.29 9.58 9.08
CA PRO A 91 -2.32 10.31 7.83
C PRO A 91 -0.97 10.83 7.35
N ARG A 92 -0.05 11.09 8.29
CA ARG A 92 1.28 11.66 8.01
C ARG A 92 2.14 10.73 7.17
N PHE A 93 1.92 9.42 7.32
CA PHE A 93 2.69 8.40 6.60
C PHE A 93 1.98 7.89 5.34
N HIS A 94 0.82 8.45 4.97
CA HIS A 94 0.07 8.01 3.79
C HIS A 94 0.70 8.53 2.49
N PRO A 95 0.96 7.67 1.49
CA PRO A 95 1.52 8.09 0.21
C PRO A 95 0.45 8.68 -0.72
N ARG A 96 -0.23 9.76 -0.29
CA ARG A 96 -1.43 10.35 -0.92
C ARG A 96 -1.29 10.76 -2.39
N ARG A 97 -0.07 11.10 -2.84
CA ARG A 97 0.20 11.51 -4.23
C ARG A 97 0.67 10.37 -5.12
N TRP A 98 0.78 9.16 -4.58
CA TRP A 98 1.37 8.01 -5.27
C TRP A 98 0.30 7.03 -5.76
N ALA A 99 0.10 7.00 -7.06
CA ALA A 99 -0.80 6.05 -7.70
C ALA A 99 -0.05 4.77 -8.11
N MET A 100 -0.59 3.60 -7.74
CA MET A 100 -0.07 2.33 -8.24
C MET A 100 -0.40 2.19 -9.73
N ILE A 101 0.62 2.01 -10.56
CA ILE A 101 0.45 1.80 -12.01
C ILE A 101 0.29 0.30 -12.30
N PRO A 102 -0.66 -0.09 -13.16
CA PRO A 102 -0.72 -1.45 -13.68
C PRO A 102 0.59 -1.86 -14.36
N PRO A 103 0.99 -3.14 -14.28
CA PRO A 103 2.18 -3.61 -14.98
C PRO A 103 2.02 -3.41 -16.50
N ARG A 104 3.05 -2.82 -17.14
CA ARG A 104 3.05 -2.49 -18.59
C ARG A 104 2.97 -3.71 -19.52
N SER A 105 3.26 -4.91 -19.02
CA SER A 105 3.11 -6.16 -19.78
C SER A 105 2.90 -7.35 -18.84
N ALA A 106 1.98 -8.25 -19.21
CA ALA A 106 1.79 -9.53 -18.56
C ALA A 106 2.98 -10.51 -18.75
N SER A 107 3.88 -10.23 -19.70
CA SER A 107 4.99 -11.12 -20.09
C SER A 107 6.34 -10.78 -19.45
N SER A 108 6.49 -9.63 -18.78
CA SER A 108 7.80 -9.26 -18.24
C SER A 108 8.08 -10.02 -16.94
N ASN A 109 9.10 -10.87 -16.98
CA ASN A 109 9.67 -11.58 -15.83
C ASN A 109 10.36 -10.65 -14.80
N ALA A 110 10.28 -9.33 -14.97
CA ALA A 110 10.84 -8.35 -14.04
C ALA A 110 10.19 -8.51 -12.65
N VAL A 111 11.02 -8.90 -11.67
CA VAL A 111 10.75 -9.11 -10.23
C VAL A 111 9.25 -9.05 -9.90
N ARG A 112 8.59 -10.20 -10.00
CA ARG A 112 7.12 -10.41 -9.99
C ARG A 112 6.36 -9.84 -8.76
N SER A 113 7.10 -9.34 -7.77
CA SER A 113 6.64 -8.68 -6.55
C SER A 113 6.83 -7.15 -6.54
N ARG A 114 7.50 -6.55 -7.53
CA ARG A 114 7.63 -5.10 -7.64
C ARG A 114 6.44 -4.49 -8.37
N ARG A 115 5.94 -3.36 -7.87
CA ARG A 115 4.94 -2.52 -8.50
C ARG A 115 5.47 -1.11 -8.64
N SER A 116 5.13 -0.48 -9.76
CA SER A 116 5.50 0.91 -10.02
C SER A 116 4.44 1.81 -9.40
N PHE A 117 4.89 2.85 -8.71
CA PHE A 117 4.06 3.91 -8.16
C PHE A 117 4.50 5.22 -8.80
N LEU A 118 3.54 5.98 -9.31
CA LEU A 118 3.75 7.29 -9.92
C LEU A 118 3.28 8.37 -8.98
N ASN A 119 4.14 9.36 -8.72
CA ASN A 119 3.73 10.59 -8.08
C ASN A 119 3.01 11.48 -9.11
N ALA A 120 1.72 11.72 -8.91
CA ALA A 120 0.92 12.49 -9.86
C ALA A 120 1.37 13.96 -9.98
N SER A 121 1.96 14.53 -8.92
CA SER A 121 2.38 15.93 -8.88
C SER A 121 3.78 16.17 -9.47
N THR A 122 4.71 15.24 -9.27
CA THR A 122 6.12 15.40 -9.69
C THR A 122 6.47 14.56 -10.92
N GLY A 123 5.64 13.60 -11.31
CA GLY A 123 5.96 12.61 -12.34
C GLY A 123 7.00 11.57 -11.90
N GLU A 124 7.47 11.61 -10.65
CA GLU A 124 8.45 10.65 -10.14
C GLU A 124 7.86 9.24 -10.14
N CYS A 125 8.63 8.24 -10.61
CA CYS A 125 8.24 6.84 -10.59
C CYS A 125 9.17 6.02 -9.70
N ILE A 126 8.59 5.31 -8.72
CA ILE A 126 9.32 4.43 -7.80
C ILE A 126 8.85 2.99 -7.92
N HIS A 127 9.76 2.05 -7.64
CA HIS A 127 9.46 0.61 -7.70
C HIS A 127 9.45 0.03 -6.29
N VAL A 128 8.27 -0.37 -5.84
CA VAL A 128 8.04 -0.87 -4.48
C VAL A 128 7.82 -2.36 -4.48
N ARG A 129 8.43 -3.07 -3.53
CA ARG A 129 8.23 -4.51 -3.37
C ARG A 129 6.98 -4.78 -2.54
N LEU A 130 5.93 -5.28 -3.19
CA LEU A 130 4.74 -5.82 -2.55
C LEU A 130 4.89 -7.32 -2.26
N PRO A 131 4.04 -7.89 -1.38
CA PRO A 131 3.89 -9.34 -1.28
C PRO A 131 3.60 -10.01 -2.63
N ASP A 132 3.91 -11.29 -2.77
CA ASP A 132 3.74 -12.04 -4.02
C ASP A 132 2.26 -12.15 -4.43
N LEU A 133 1.83 -11.27 -5.34
CA LEU A 133 0.46 -11.19 -5.85
C LEU A 133 0.09 -12.33 -6.81
N ARG A 134 1.06 -13.09 -7.33
CA ARG A 134 0.75 -14.21 -8.23
C ARG A 134 0.36 -15.44 -7.43
N ARG A 135 1.17 -15.80 -6.43
CA ARG A 135 1.03 -17.07 -5.71
C ARG A 135 0.36 -16.93 -4.35
N ARG A 136 0.55 -15.81 -3.66
CA ARG A 136 0.19 -15.70 -2.23
C ARG A 136 -0.93 -14.72 -1.93
N TYR A 137 -1.11 -13.67 -2.72
CA TYR A 137 -2.10 -12.63 -2.43
C TYR A 137 -2.97 -12.29 -3.64
N TYR A 138 -4.26 -12.04 -3.40
CA TYR A 138 -5.10 -11.24 -4.28
C TYR A 138 -4.87 -9.76 -3.98
N LEU A 139 -4.80 -8.94 -5.02
CA LEU A 139 -4.81 -7.48 -4.91
C LEU A 139 -6.27 -7.03 -4.94
N PHE A 140 -6.78 -6.51 -3.82
CA PHE A 140 -8.13 -5.95 -3.77
C PHE A 140 -8.16 -4.53 -4.35
N GLY A 141 -7.05 -3.79 -4.22
CA GLY A 141 -6.85 -2.54 -4.91
C GLY A 141 -6.05 -1.53 -4.08
N PRO A 142 -5.59 -0.44 -4.71
CA PRO A 142 -5.11 0.73 -3.99
C PRO A 142 -6.28 1.50 -3.37
N THR A 143 -5.95 2.29 -2.36
CA THR A 143 -6.81 3.31 -1.74
C THR A 143 -6.42 4.69 -2.26
N ALA A 144 -7.29 5.70 -2.09
CA ALA A 144 -6.98 7.09 -2.46
C ALA A 144 -5.80 7.65 -1.65
N GLU A 145 -5.61 7.15 -0.43
CA GLU A 145 -4.50 7.50 0.46
C GLU A 145 -3.17 6.83 0.06
N GLY A 146 -3.16 6.05 -1.03
CA GLY A 146 -1.99 5.35 -1.56
C GLY A 146 -1.62 4.07 -0.80
N LEU A 147 -2.44 3.66 0.17
CA LEU A 147 -2.37 2.34 0.80
C LEU A 147 -2.88 1.25 -0.15
N VAL A 148 -2.60 -0.02 0.15
CA VAL A 148 -2.97 -1.16 -0.68
C VAL A 148 -3.68 -2.22 0.15
N VAL A 149 -4.85 -2.65 -0.30
CA VAL A 149 -5.58 -3.77 0.32
C VAL A 149 -5.20 -5.08 -0.38
N LEU A 150 -4.73 -6.04 0.42
CA LEU A 150 -4.28 -7.35 -0.02
C LEU A 150 -5.05 -8.43 0.71
N CYS A 151 -5.36 -9.54 0.03
CA CYS A 151 -6.01 -10.70 0.63
C CYS A 151 -5.17 -11.94 0.39
N ARG A 152 -4.82 -12.70 1.43
CA ARG A 152 -4.06 -13.94 1.29
C ARG A 152 -4.89 -15.03 0.60
N LYS A 153 -4.33 -15.72 -0.39
CA LYS A 153 -5.02 -16.77 -1.15
C LYS A 153 -5.31 -18.03 -0.35
N ASP A 154 -4.44 -18.35 0.62
CA ASP A 154 -4.52 -19.58 1.43
C ASP A 154 -5.55 -19.47 2.57
N THR A 155 -5.58 -18.32 3.23
CA THR A 155 -6.28 -18.10 4.50
C THR A 155 -7.39 -17.07 4.39
N LEU A 156 -7.51 -16.40 3.24
CA LEU A 156 -8.40 -15.27 3.01
C LEU A 156 -8.25 -14.14 4.05
N ALA A 157 -7.10 -14.06 4.69
CA ALA A 157 -6.77 -12.97 5.60
C ALA A 157 -6.57 -11.68 4.80
N VAL A 158 -7.37 -10.66 5.11
CA VAL A 158 -7.28 -9.34 4.48
C VAL A 158 -6.35 -8.45 5.29
N GLN A 159 -5.53 -7.66 4.60
CA GLN A 159 -4.57 -6.77 5.21
C GLN A 159 -4.51 -5.47 4.44
N LEU A 160 -4.45 -4.36 5.17
CA LEU A 160 -4.11 -3.05 4.64
C LEU A 160 -2.59 -2.85 4.76
N HIS A 161 -1.94 -2.43 3.70
CA HIS A 161 -0.49 -2.25 3.65
C HIS A 161 -0.16 -0.81 3.26
N ASN A 162 0.76 -0.18 3.98
CA ASN A 162 1.47 0.99 3.48
C ASN A 162 2.68 0.49 2.66
N PRO A 163 2.67 0.68 1.33
CA PRO A 163 3.71 0.13 0.46
C PRO A 163 5.08 0.78 0.71
N LEU A 164 5.15 2.05 1.15
CA LEU A 164 6.40 2.78 1.28
C LEU A 164 7.05 2.63 2.66
N THR A 165 6.24 2.56 3.73
CA THR A 165 6.74 2.42 5.10
C THR A 165 6.80 0.96 5.58
N GLY A 166 6.02 0.09 4.92
CA GLY A 166 5.86 -1.31 5.29
C GLY A 166 4.94 -1.55 6.49
N GLN A 167 4.25 -0.52 7.00
CA GLN A 167 3.20 -0.67 8.02
C GLN A 167 2.05 -1.55 7.49
N ARG A 168 1.39 -2.26 8.40
CA ARG A 168 0.30 -3.19 8.07
C ARG A 168 -0.76 -3.18 9.16
N ALA A 169 -2.01 -3.33 8.76
CA ALA A 169 -3.10 -3.69 9.67
C ALA A 169 -3.83 -4.93 9.17
N SER A 170 -4.22 -5.79 10.12
CA SER A 170 -5.04 -6.96 9.84
C SER A 170 -6.51 -6.57 9.84
N LEU A 171 -7.25 -7.02 8.84
CA LEU A 171 -8.70 -6.88 8.72
C LEU A 171 -9.36 -8.26 8.82
N PRO A 172 -10.70 -8.32 9.00
CA PRO A 172 -11.41 -9.59 9.03
C PRO A 172 -11.17 -10.40 7.75
N ARG A 173 -11.31 -11.72 7.85
CA ARG A 173 -11.15 -12.60 6.68
C ARG A 173 -12.24 -12.32 5.65
N ALA A 174 -11.86 -12.40 4.37
CA ALA A 174 -12.78 -12.26 3.25
C ALA A 174 -13.83 -13.38 3.20
N THR A 175 -13.68 -14.46 3.96
CA THR A 175 -14.71 -15.52 4.10
C THR A 175 -16.07 -14.96 4.52
N SER A 176 -16.10 -13.92 5.35
CA SER A 176 -17.35 -13.25 5.76
C SER A 176 -17.99 -12.38 4.68
N LEU A 177 -17.32 -12.18 3.55
CA LEU A 177 -17.84 -11.50 2.36
C LEU A 177 -18.33 -12.48 1.28
N LEU A 178 -17.99 -13.76 1.42
CA LEU A 178 -18.31 -14.79 0.43
C LEU A 178 -19.64 -15.46 0.78
N PHE A 179 -20.47 -15.69 -0.23
CA PHE A 179 -21.63 -16.55 -0.11
C PHE A 179 -21.20 -18.03 -0.23
N PRO A 180 -21.82 -18.97 0.51
CA PRO A 180 -21.53 -20.39 0.34
C PRO A 180 -21.88 -20.84 -1.09
N THR A 181 -20.92 -21.37 -1.85
CA THR A 181 -21.23 -22.08 -3.10
C THR A 181 -21.48 -23.55 -2.82
N SER A 182 -22.54 -24.11 -3.41
CA SER A 182 -23.08 -25.44 -3.09
C SER A 182 -22.14 -26.62 -3.39
N ALA A 183 -21.00 -26.39 -4.05
CA ALA A 183 -20.15 -27.46 -4.60
C ALA A 183 -18.84 -27.71 -3.84
N SER A 184 -18.42 -26.86 -2.88
CA SER A 184 -17.22 -27.14 -2.07
C SER A 184 -17.18 -26.37 -0.74
N LYS A 185 -16.67 -26.99 0.34
CA LYS A 185 -16.33 -26.31 1.61
C LYS A 185 -15.09 -25.40 1.50
N ALA A 186 -14.48 -25.30 0.31
CA ALA A 186 -13.35 -24.42 0.09
C ALA A 186 -13.86 -23.04 -0.35
N TYR A 187 -13.71 -22.04 0.52
CA TYR A 187 -13.94 -20.65 0.15
C TYR A 187 -12.90 -20.24 -0.90
N ARG A 188 -13.30 -20.17 -2.16
CA ARG A 188 -12.49 -19.58 -3.23
C ARG A 188 -13.14 -18.28 -3.63
N ILE A 189 -12.32 -17.26 -3.82
CA ILE A 189 -12.73 -16.08 -4.57
C ILE A 189 -13.03 -16.57 -5.99
N THR A 190 -14.31 -16.73 -6.31
CA THR A 190 -14.81 -17.05 -7.65
C THR A 190 -14.70 -15.82 -8.54
N ASP A 191 -14.87 -15.98 -9.85
CA ASP A 191 -14.88 -14.84 -10.78
C ASP A 191 -15.96 -13.79 -10.42
N ASP A 192 -17.06 -14.22 -9.78
CA ASP A 192 -18.12 -13.33 -9.28
C ASP A 192 -17.67 -12.47 -8.10
N PHE A 193 -16.71 -12.93 -7.29
CA PHE A 193 -16.17 -12.18 -6.18
C PHE A 193 -14.98 -11.34 -6.63
N ARG A 194 -15.26 -10.19 -7.24
CA ARG A 194 -14.24 -9.21 -7.60
C ARG A 194 -14.37 -7.96 -6.76
N VAL A 195 -13.31 -7.58 -6.05
CA VAL A 195 -13.22 -6.23 -5.46
C VAL A 195 -12.96 -5.24 -6.59
N ARG A 196 -13.84 -4.25 -6.70
CA ARG A 196 -13.82 -3.20 -7.73
C ARG A 196 -13.15 -1.93 -7.23
N SER A 197 -13.30 -1.64 -5.94
CA SER A 197 -12.63 -0.51 -5.29
C SER A 197 -12.49 -0.78 -3.79
N ALA A 198 -11.48 -0.18 -3.20
CA ALA A 198 -11.17 -0.26 -1.79
C ALA A 198 -10.68 1.10 -1.30
N GLY A 199 -10.93 1.42 -0.04
CA GLY A 199 -10.44 2.68 0.51
C GLY A 199 -10.86 2.93 1.94
N LEU A 200 -10.37 4.03 2.52
CA LEU A 200 -10.73 4.41 3.88
C LEU A 200 -12.16 4.96 3.95
N ALA A 201 -12.84 4.65 5.06
CA ALA A 201 -14.22 5.01 5.33
C ALA A 201 -14.38 5.69 6.70
N GLY A 202 -13.41 6.52 7.09
CA GLY A 202 -13.32 7.20 8.38
C GLY A 202 -12.33 6.52 9.33
N GLY A 203 -11.68 7.33 10.19
CA GLY A 203 -10.78 6.89 11.26
C GLY A 203 -9.82 5.75 10.88
N SER A 204 -10.22 4.52 11.23
CA SER A 204 -9.50 3.27 11.02
C SER A 204 -10.32 2.23 10.22
N SER A 205 -11.37 2.68 9.55
CA SER A 205 -12.30 1.84 8.78
C SER A 205 -11.85 1.72 7.33
N VAL A 206 -11.95 0.51 6.79
CA VAL A 206 -11.72 0.20 5.39
C VAL A 206 -13.02 -0.28 4.79
N ALA A 207 -13.41 0.31 3.67
CA ALA A 207 -14.55 -0.13 2.88
C ALA A 207 -14.11 -0.80 1.58
N LEU A 208 -14.89 -1.77 1.15
CA LEU A 208 -14.75 -2.50 -0.10
C LEU A 208 -16.07 -2.40 -0.87
N HIS A 209 -15.99 -2.05 -2.14
CA HIS A 209 -17.05 -2.35 -3.11
C HIS A 209 -16.61 -3.56 -3.91
N TYR A 210 -17.45 -4.61 -3.87
CA TYR A 210 -17.15 -5.92 -4.42
C TYR A 210 -18.38 -6.55 -5.08
N GLY A 211 -18.13 -7.56 -5.91
CA GLY A 211 -19.19 -8.17 -6.73
C GLY A 211 -19.83 -7.13 -7.64
N ASN A 212 -21.14 -7.28 -7.92
CA ASN A 212 -21.87 -6.37 -8.79
C ASN A 212 -22.39 -5.11 -8.11
N SER A 213 -22.71 -5.20 -6.82
CA SER A 213 -23.46 -4.16 -6.11
C SER A 213 -23.14 -4.08 -4.62
N ALA A 214 -22.27 -4.93 -4.07
CA ALA A 214 -22.12 -5.04 -2.62
C ALA A 214 -21.08 -4.05 -2.08
N VAL A 215 -21.37 -3.50 -0.91
CA VAL A 215 -20.45 -2.67 -0.12
C VAL A 215 -20.29 -3.30 1.26
N ALA A 216 -19.07 -3.37 1.76
CA ALA A 216 -18.79 -3.81 3.12
C ALA A 216 -17.72 -2.94 3.76
N VAL A 217 -17.75 -2.87 5.08
CA VAL A 217 -16.80 -2.09 5.89
C VAL A 217 -16.29 -2.91 7.07
N ALA A 218 -15.03 -2.69 7.43
CA ALA A 218 -14.42 -3.30 8.60
C ALA A 218 -13.31 -2.41 9.16
N ARG A 219 -13.02 -2.59 10.44
CA ARG A 219 -11.87 -2.04 11.16
C ARG A 219 -10.94 -3.16 11.59
N PRO A 220 -9.66 -2.86 11.87
CA PRO A 220 -8.82 -3.81 12.57
C PRO A 220 -9.39 -4.17 13.94
N GLY A 221 -9.34 -5.46 14.26
CA GLY A 221 -9.95 -6.02 15.48
C GLY A 221 -11.35 -6.57 15.28
N ASP A 222 -12.06 -6.20 14.20
CA ASP A 222 -13.36 -6.77 13.88
C ASP A 222 -13.27 -8.28 13.60
N LYS A 223 -14.33 -9.02 13.96
CA LYS A 223 -14.42 -10.46 13.70
C LYS A 223 -14.84 -10.78 12.27
N CYS A 224 -15.71 -9.96 11.70
CA CYS A 224 -16.29 -10.11 10.37
C CYS A 224 -16.43 -8.76 9.67
N TRP A 225 -16.54 -8.78 8.35
CA TRP A 225 -16.92 -7.61 7.58
C TRP A 225 -18.41 -7.30 7.81
N THR A 226 -18.73 -6.02 8.02
CA THR A 226 -20.12 -5.57 8.07
C THR A 226 -20.58 -5.25 6.66
N GLN A 227 -21.47 -6.08 6.12
CA GLN A 227 -22.04 -5.86 4.78
C GLN A 227 -23.15 -4.80 4.88
N LEU A 228 -23.06 -3.78 4.03
CA LEU A 228 -24.05 -2.69 3.94
C LEU A 228 -25.15 -3.00 2.90
N GLY A 229 -25.23 -4.28 2.50
CA GLY A 229 -26.20 -4.81 1.54
C GLY A 229 -25.76 -4.65 0.08
N PRO A 230 -26.49 -5.29 -0.85
CA PRO A 230 -26.42 -4.91 -2.25
C PRO A 230 -27.00 -3.50 -2.41
N VAL A 231 -26.21 -2.61 -2.99
CA VAL A 231 -26.62 -1.26 -3.35
C VAL A 231 -27.17 -1.31 -4.77
N GLU A 232 -28.47 -1.10 -4.92
CA GLU A 232 -29.11 -1.09 -6.23
C GLU A 232 -28.44 -0.09 -7.17
N ASN A 233 -28.21 -0.52 -8.40
CA ASN A 233 -27.62 0.32 -9.45
C ASN A 233 -26.27 0.96 -9.10
N LEU A 234 -25.48 0.35 -8.21
CA LEU A 234 -24.12 0.80 -7.91
C LEU A 234 -23.21 0.72 -9.14
N LYS A 235 -22.56 1.83 -9.48
CA LYS A 235 -21.68 1.96 -10.66
C LYS A 235 -20.22 2.04 -10.29
N SER A 236 -19.90 2.92 -9.35
CA SER A 236 -18.54 3.13 -8.89
C SER A 236 -18.52 3.48 -7.41
N ALA A 237 -17.35 3.30 -6.81
CA ALA A 237 -17.09 3.75 -5.47
C ALA A 237 -15.62 4.19 -5.38
N ALA A 238 -15.35 5.15 -4.51
CA ALA A 238 -14.02 5.71 -4.32
C ALA A 238 -13.89 6.29 -2.92
N SER A 239 -12.67 6.27 -2.39
CA SER A 239 -12.35 7.09 -1.22
C SER A 239 -12.00 8.51 -1.63
N PHE A 240 -12.42 9.45 -0.81
CA PHE A 240 -12.09 10.86 -0.94
C PHE A 240 -12.11 11.50 0.45
N ALA A 241 -11.08 12.29 0.76
CA ALA A 241 -10.94 12.95 2.05
C ALA A 241 -11.18 12.01 3.27
N GLY A 242 -10.68 10.77 3.20
CA GLY A 242 -10.82 9.78 4.27
C GLY A 242 -12.22 9.19 4.44
N ARG A 243 -13.14 9.43 3.49
CA ARG A 243 -14.49 8.84 3.46
C ARG A 243 -14.65 7.98 2.22
N PHE A 244 -15.56 7.02 2.27
CA PHE A 244 -15.85 6.13 1.14
C PHE A 244 -17.22 6.48 0.55
N TYR A 245 -17.22 6.83 -0.74
CA TYR A 245 -18.40 7.23 -1.49
C TYR A 245 -18.78 6.16 -2.50
N CYS A 246 -20.08 5.97 -2.69
CA CYS A 246 -20.69 5.03 -3.60
C CYS A 246 -21.66 5.78 -4.52
N VAL A 247 -21.56 5.55 -5.82
CA VAL A 247 -22.41 6.21 -6.82
C VAL A 247 -23.40 5.22 -7.40
N THR A 248 -24.68 5.57 -7.27
CA THR A 248 -25.78 4.90 -7.98
C THR A 248 -26.33 5.83 -9.06
N PHE A 249 -27.32 5.37 -9.85
CA PHE A 249 -28.03 6.25 -10.77
C PHE A 249 -28.78 7.39 -10.08
N GLU A 250 -29.12 7.20 -8.80
CA GLU A 250 -30.03 8.09 -8.09
C GLU A 250 -29.32 8.98 -7.08
N SER A 251 -28.17 8.55 -6.56
CA SER A 251 -27.49 9.30 -5.51
C SER A 251 -26.00 9.02 -5.45
N ILE A 252 -25.29 9.94 -4.82
CA ILE A 252 -23.98 9.67 -4.24
C ILE A 252 -24.23 9.43 -2.75
N SER A 253 -23.88 8.25 -2.27
CA SER A 253 -23.99 7.87 -0.87
C SER A 253 -22.61 7.76 -0.23
N VAL A 254 -22.53 8.02 1.07
CA VAL A 254 -21.29 7.93 1.86
C VAL A 254 -21.43 6.87 2.94
N VAL A 255 -20.38 6.10 3.15
CA VAL A 255 -20.29 5.17 4.28
C VAL A 255 -20.07 5.97 5.55
N LEU A 256 -21.00 5.85 6.49
CA LEU A 256 -20.86 6.35 7.85
C LEU A 256 -20.34 5.25 8.76
N GLU A 257 -19.42 5.64 9.64
CA GLU A 257 -18.85 4.76 10.64
C GLU A 257 -19.85 4.36 11.72
N ALA A 258 -19.55 3.25 12.39
CA ALA A 258 -20.28 2.83 13.59
C ALA A 258 -20.12 3.88 14.70
N THR A 259 -21.22 4.22 15.35
CA THR A 259 -21.27 5.02 16.58
C THR A 259 -21.79 4.14 17.72
N ALA A 260 -21.71 4.61 18.97
CA ALA A 260 -22.25 3.89 20.12
C ALA A 260 -23.74 3.49 19.95
N SER A 261 -24.49 4.28 19.19
CA SER A 261 -25.93 4.10 18.97
C SER A 261 -26.29 3.43 17.64
N GLN A 262 -25.40 3.41 16.64
CA GLN A 262 -25.77 3.02 15.28
C GLN A 262 -24.66 2.22 14.58
N PRO A 263 -25.01 1.10 13.91
CA PRO A 263 -24.06 0.34 13.09
C PRO A 263 -23.60 1.17 11.89
N PRO A 264 -22.48 0.78 11.24
CA PRO A 264 -22.05 1.49 10.04
C PRO A 264 -23.13 1.32 8.97
N ARG A 265 -23.35 2.38 8.19
CA ARG A 265 -24.45 2.44 7.23
C ARG A 265 -24.10 3.31 6.04
N LEU A 266 -24.74 3.03 4.93
CA LEU A 266 -24.67 3.86 3.73
C LEU A 266 -25.78 4.93 3.79
N VAL A 267 -25.43 6.20 3.59
CA VAL A 267 -26.39 7.32 3.63
C VAL A 267 -26.24 8.18 2.38
N ALA A 268 -27.35 8.54 1.74
CA ALA A 268 -27.34 9.46 0.62
C ALA A 268 -26.79 10.83 1.04
N ALA A 269 -25.74 11.28 0.35
CA ALA A 269 -25.11 12.58 0.54
C ALA A 269 -25.56 13.59 -0.53
N VAL A 270 -25.84 13.11 -1.75
CA VAL A 270 -26.31 13.92 -2.87
C VAL A 270 -27.41 13.18 -3.62
N ASP A 271 -28.54 13.83 -3.87
CA ASP A 271 -29.59 13.33 -4.76
C ASP A 271 -29.28 13.76 -6.21
N LEU A 272 -29.11 12.78 -7.08
CA LEU A 272 -28.83 12.98 -8.50
C LEU A 272 -30.10 13.02 -9.35
N LYS A 273 -31.26 12.60 -8.83
CA LYS A 273 -32.55 12.61 -9.56
C LYS A 273 -32.91 13.97 -10.18
N PRO A 274 -32.72 15.11 -9.49
CA PRO A 274 -33.07 16.43 -10.04
C PRO A 274 -32.14 16.88 -11.17
N HIS A 275 -30.90 16.36 -11.17
CA HIS A 275 -29.83 16.77 -12.07
C HIS A 275 -29.76 15.90 -13.34
N CYS A 276 -30.24 14.66 -13.24
CA CYS A 276 -30.36 13.72 -14.33
C CYS A 276 -31.77 13.77 -14.92
N GLY A 277 -32.08 14.76 -15.77
CA GLY A 277 -33.34 14.77 -16.52
C GLY A 277 -33.55 13.45 -17.29
N ARG A 278 -34.80 13.14 -17.68
CA ARG A 278 -35.26 11.91 -18.38
C ARG A 278 -34.48 11.49 -19.66
N ARG A 279 -33.42 12.21 -20.05
CA ARG A 279 -32.64 12.07 -21.28
C ARG A 279 -31.25 11.47 -21.11
N PHE A 280 -30.75 11.24 -19.90
CA PHE A 280 -29.42 10.67 -19.69
C PHE A 280 -29.47 9.15 -19.52
N SER A 281 -29.31 8.43 -20.63
CA SER A 281 -28.98 7.00 -20.61
C SER A 281 -27.55 6.84 -20.08
N TRP A 282 -27.38 6.50 -18.80
CA TRP A 282 -26.09 6.04 -18.26
C TRP A 282 -25.80 4.59 -18.72
N SER A 283 -25.85 4.35 -20.03
CA SER A 283 -25.13 3.23 -20.64
C SER A 283 -23.62 3.43 -20.53
N ASP A 284 -23.19 4.68 -20.32
CA ASP A 284 -21.83 5.12 -20.10
C ASP A 284 -21.46 5.07 -18.61
N MET A 285 -20.42 4.32 -18.27
CA MET A 285 -19.91 4.11 -16.90
C MET A 285 -19.46 5.44 -16.26
N ALA A 286 -20.02 5.84 -15.12
CA ALA A 286 -19.54 7.03 -14.39
C ALA A 286 -18.58 6.65 -13.24
N HIS A 287 -17.47 7.39 -13.13
CA HIS A 287 -16.44 7.17 -12.12
C HIS A 287 -16.25 8.40 -11.24
N LEU A 288 -16.13 8.18 -9.94
CA LEU A 288 -15.62 9.19 -9.01
C LEU A 288 -14.11 9.31 -9.13
N VAL A 289 -13.63 10.53 -9.26
CA VAL A 289 -12.20 10.85 -9.34
C VAL A 289 -11.91 12.03 -8.42
N ASP A 290 -10.81 11.94 -7.67
CA ASP A 290 -10.24 13.09 -6.99
C ASP A 290 -9.46 13.94 -8.01
N ARG A 291 -9.89 15.18 -8.19
CA ARG A 291 -9.24 16.18 -9.02
C ARG A 291 -8.84 17.35 -8.14
N ASP A 292 -7.57 17.40 -7.76
CA ASP A 292 -6.98 18.51 -7.01
C ASP A 292 -7.72 18.86 -5.71
N GLY A 293 -8.24 17.84 -5.01
CA GLY A 293 -9.00 18.04 -3.77
C GLY A 293 -10.49 18.30 -3.98
N GLU A 294 -10.99 18.10 -5.20
CA GLU A 294 -12.42 18.07 -5.51
C GLU A 294 -12.83 16.66 -5.96
N LEU A 295 -13.95 16.16 -5.41
CA LEU A 295 -14.52 14.89 -5.85
C LEU A 295 -15.41 15.11 -7.06
N VAL A 296 -14.96 14.67 -8.22
CA VAL A 296 -15.64 14.88 -9.51
C VAL A 296 -16.24 13.56 -10.01
N LEU A 297 -17.47 13.64 -10.51
CA LEU A 297 -18.14 12.54 -11.21
C LEU A 297 -17.89 12.66 -12.72
N CYS A 298 -17.11 11.74 -13.28
CA CYS A 298 -16.74 11.73 -14.69
C CYS A 298 -17.54 10.67 -15.47
N PRO A 299 -18.32 11.05 -16.50
CA PRO A 299 -18.94 10.08 -17.40
C PRO A 299 -17.90 9.53 -18.39
N LEU A 300 -17.78 8.20 -18.52
CA LEU A 300 -17.03 7.58 -19.62
C LEU A 300 -17.91 7.58 -20.86
N ARG A 301 -17.74 8.56 -21.75
CA ARG A 301 -18.19 8.36 -23.13
C ARG A 301 -17.37 7.25 -23.75
N ALA A 302 -18.02 6.17 -24.18
CA ALA A 302 -17.38 5.22 -25.08
C ALA A 302 -16.90 6.00 -26.32
N VAL A 303 -15.58 6.13 -26.48
CA VAL A 303 -15.02 6.59 -27.75
C VAL A 303 -15.26 5.46 -28.74
N SER A 304 -16.39 5.54 -29.45
CA SER A 304 -16.61 4.72 -30.64
C SER A 304 -15.57 5.15 -31.67
N TYR A 305 -14.51 4.36 -31.82
CA TYR A 305 -13.70 4.40 -33.03
C TYR A 305 -14.61 3.95 -34.17
N GLN A 306 -15.18 4.90 -34.91
CA GLN A 306 -15.71 4.61 -36.23
C GLN A 306 -14.50 4.36 -37.14
N HIS A 307 -14.32 3.10 -37.54
CA HIS A 307 -13.47 2.71 -38.66
C HIS A 307 -14.26 2.86 -39.96
#